data_AF-A0A2G1ZSI3-F1
#
_entry.id   AF-A0A2G1ZSI3-F1
#
_cell.length_a   1.000
_cell.length_b   1.000
_cell.length_c   1.000
_cell.angle_alpha   90.00
_cell.angle_beta   90.00
_cell.angle_gamma   90.00
#
_symmetry.space_group_name_H-M   'P 1'
#
loop_
_entity.id
_entity.type
_entity.pdbx_description
1 polymer ?
#
loop_
_entity_poly.entity_id
_entity_poly.type
_entity_poly.pdbx_seq_one_letter_code
_entity_poly.pdbx_strand_id
1 'polypeptide(L)'
;MQCPHCESMNTRECKSKTALGYRQFRCRSCTCQYNERTGTSYNHVHYPAEVIMFALYLYYRFRNSLDDVVELMITRGVHLSHQTIYNWAHTFGVELAKKFQKMRYGETGLKWHADATYIRVEGRWCYLYRAIDKEGHLVDVYLSDTRDQNSAEYFFLQAETTTGITPDQITTDKEPALTPALDNVFGNCTKHRDNKYMNNRIESDHRVTKSRLRIVKGFKDIFSALRFCTVFEEIRQYFRMKNKSRAQKRKLLASKIYEFNKIGALAG
;
A
#
# COMPACT_ATOMS: atom_id res chain seq x y z
N MET A 1 -26.82 -18.11 -2.28
CA MET A 1 -25.98 -16.97 -2.70
C MET A 1 -26.51 -16.49 -4.04
N GLN A 2 -26.81 -15.20 -4.20
CA GLN A 2 -27.26 -14.66 -5.49
C GLN A 2 -26.21 -14.95 -6.58
N CYS A 3 -26.65 -15.30 -7.80
CA CYS A 3 -25.72 -15.59 -8.88
C CYS A 3 -24.98 -14.31 -9.32
N PRO A 4 -23.63 -14.27 -9.28
CA PRO A 4 -22.88 -13.07 -9.67
C PRO A 4 -22.89 -12.80 -11.19
N HIS A 5 -23.41 -13.72 -12.00
CA HIS A 5 -23.42 -13.59 -13.47
C HIS A 5 -24.75 -13.10 -14.06
N CYS A 6 -25.87 -13.39 -13.41
CA CYS A 6 -27.21 -13.02 -13.90
C CYS A 6 -28.16 -12.56 -12.79
N GLU A 7 -27.64 -12.34 -11.58
CA GLU A 7 -28.37 -11.84 -10.40
C GLU A 7 -29.54 -12.73 -9.92
N SER A 8 -29.73 -13.90 -10.53
CA SER A 8 -30.81 -14.81 -10.16
C SER A 8 -30.58 -15.43 -8.79
N MET A 9 -31.66 -15.54 -8.01
CA MET A 9 -31.69 -16.27 -6.74
C MET A 9 -31.85 -17.79 -6.92
N ASN A 10 -32.19 -18.25 -8.13
CA ASN A 10 -32.42 -19.66 -8.45
C ASN A 10 -31.08 -20.43 -8.56
N THR A 11 -30.54 -20.76 -7.40
CA THR A 11 -29.17 -21.26 -7.24
C THR A 11 -29.17 -22.49 -6.36
N ARG A 12 -28.29 -23.46 -6.64
CA ARG A 12 -28.11 -24.66 -5.82
C ARG A 12 -26.67 -24.77 -5.35
N GLU A 13 -26.47 -25.19 -4.10
CA GLU A 13 -25.14 -25.55 -3.60
C GLU A 13 -24.70 -26.89 -4.21
N CYS A 14 -23.44 -26.97 -4.64
CA CYS A 14 -22.81 -28.17 -5.14
C CYS A 14 -22.34 -29.05 -3.98
N LYS A 15 -22.34 -30.38 -4.18
CA LYS A 15 -21.90 -31.33 -3.13
C LYS A 15 -20.41 -31.20 -2.80
N SER A 16 -19.58 -30.85 -3.78
CA SER A 16 -18.14 -30.70 -3.63
C SER A 16 -17.74 -29.28 -3.28
N LYS A 17 -16.74 -29.17 -2.42
CA LYS A 17 -16.05 -27.91 -2.11
C LYS A 17 -14.82 -27.75 -3.01
N THR A 18 -14.29 -26.52 -3.08
CA THR A 18 -12.99 -26.28 -3.73
C THR A 18 -11.85 -26.95 -2.94
N ALA A 19 -10.63 -27.00 -3.50
CA ALA A 19 -9.45 -27.52 -2.81
C ALA A 19 -9.16 -26.79 -1.48
N LEU A 20 -9.57 -25.53 -1.36
CA LEU A 20 -9.43 -24.71 -0.16
C LEU A 20 -10.68 -24.75 0.76
N GLY A 21 -11.65 -25.62 0.46
CA GLY A 21 -12.82 -25.83 1.31
C GLY A 21 -13.99 -24.85 1.08
N TYR A 22 -13.89 -23.92 0.13
CA TYR A 22 -15.00 -23.01 -0.19
C TYR A 22 -16.18 -23.73 -0.82
N ARG A 23 -17.39 -23.34 -0.43
CA ARG A 23 -18.65 -23.81 -1.01
C ARG A 23 -18.77 -23.36 -2.45
N GLN A 24 -19.35 -24.25 -3.26
CA GLN A 24 -19.59 -24.01 -4.68
C GLN A 24 -21.08 -23.98 -4.94
N PHE A 25 -21.50 -23.18 -5.90
CA PHE A 25 -22.90 -22.98 -6.27
C PHE A 25 -23.03 -23.07 -7.78
N ARG A 26 -24.18 -23.53 -8.25
CA ARG A 26 -24.55 -23.50 -9.66
C ARG A 26 -25.87 -22.77 -9.83
N CYS A 27 -25.88 -21.77 -10.70
CA CYS A 27 -27.11 -21.07 -11.06
C CYS A 27 -27.95 -21.96 -11.99
N ARG A 28 -29.25 -22.07 -11.73
CA ARG A 28 -30.17 -22.83 -12.61
C ARG A 28 -30.66 -22.00 -13.79
N SER A 29 -30.62 -20.67 -13.69
CA SER A 29 -31.05 -19.77 -14.76
C SER A 29 -29.99 -19.62 -15.85
N CYS A 30 -28.73 -19.31 -15.49
CA CYS A 30 -27.65 -19.13 -16.46
C CYS A 30 -26.67 -20.31 -16.55
N THR A 31 -26.88 -21.36 -15.75
CA THR A 31 -26.04 -22.58 -15.70
C THR A 31 -24.61 -22.43 -15.19
N CYS A 32 -24.11 -21.20 -15.00
CA CYS A 32 -22.76 -20.91 -14.48
C CYS A 32 -22.52 -21.49 -13.08
N GLN A 33 -21.28 -21.94 -12.84
CA GLN A 33 -20.79 -22.35 -11.53
C GLN A 33 -19.90 -21.27 -10.94
N TYR A 34 -20.06 -21.01 -9.66
CA TYR A 34 -19.33 -20.01 -8.90
C TYR A 34 -19.10 -20.52 -7.46
N ASN A 35 -18.31 -19.80 -6.68
CA ASN A 35 -17.99 -20.14 -5.30
C ASN A 35 -18.01 -18.86 -4.44
N GLU A 36 -17.75 -19.02 -3.15
CA GLU A 36 -17.76 -17.92 -2.16
C GLU A 36 -16.81 -16.76 -2.49
N ARG A 37 -15.79 -16.98 -3.34
CA ARG A 37 -14.78 -16.01 -3.78
C ARG A 37 -15.01 -15.52 -5.21
N THR A 38 -16.08 -15.95 -5.88
CA THR A 38 -16.32 -15.49 -7.24
C THR A 38 -16.58 -13.99 -7.27
N GLY A 39 -15.89 -13.29 -8.16
CA GLY A 39 -15.90 -11.83 -8.23
C GLY A 39 -14.76 -11.16 -7.46
N THR A 40 -13.90 -11.94 -6.78
CA THR A 40 -12.77 -11.39 -6.03
C THR A 40 -11.43 -11.83 -6.63
N SER A 41 -10.37 -11.08 -6.34
CA SER A 41 -8.99 -11.35 -6.79
C SER A 41 -8.45 -12.68 -6.26
N TYR A 42 -9.09 -13.21 -5.23
CA TYR A 42 -8.74 -14.44 -4.56
C TYR A 42 -9.28 -15.69 -5.30
N ASN A 43 -10.33 -15.58 -6.12
CA ASN A 43 -11.05 -16.74 -6.71
C ASN A 43 -10.15 -17.83 -7.33
N HIS A 44 -9.08 -17.43 -8.01
CA HIS A 44 -8.19 -18.34 -8.75
C HIS A 44 -6.87 -18.66 -8.01
N VAL A 45 -6.73 -18.22 -6.76
CA VAL A 45 -5.52 -18.49 -5.98
C VAL A 45 -5.65 -19.81 -5.23
N HIS A 46 -4.65 -20.67 -5.45
CA HIS A 46 -4.54 -22.01 -4.86
C HIS A 46 -4.05 -22.01 -3.40
N TYR A 47 -3.64 -20.85 -2.87
CA TYR A 47 -3.16 -20.71 -1.50
C TYR A 47 -4.21 -20.01 -0.63
N PRO A 48 -4.32 -20.38 0.66
CA PRO A 48 -5.11 -19.65 1.64
C PRO A 48 -4.68 -18.18 1.73
N ALA A 49 -5.61 -17.29 2.05
CA ALA A 49 -5.33 -15.86 2.17
C ALA A 49 -4.24 -15.59 3.22
N GLU A 50 -4.21 -16.35 4.31
CA GLU A 50 -3.22 -16.23 5.38
C GLU A 50 -1.79 -16.47 4.88
N VAL A 51 -1.60 -17.39 3.92
CA VAL A 51 -0.30 -17.68 3.31
C VAL A 51 0.16 -16.49 2.46
N ILE A 52 -0.75 -15.92 1.66
CA ILE A 52 -0.50 -14.74 0.84
C ILE A 52 -0.13 -13.55 1.74
N MET A 53 -0.96 -13.29 2.75
CA MET A 53 -0.77 -12.19 3.70
C MET A 53 0.54 -12.32 4.46
N PHE A 54 0.91 -13.52 4.86
CA PHE A 54 2.20 -13.76 5.50
C PHE A 54 3.38 -13.48 4.56
N ALA A 55 3.32 -13.89 3.29
CA ALA A 55 4.35 -13.55 2.31
C ALA A 55 4.45 -12.04 2.07
N LEU A 56 3.33 -11.32 1.97
CA LEU A 56 3.30 -9.86 1.82
C LEU A 56 3.82 -9.14 3.07
N TYR A 57 3.48 -9.66 4.26
CA TYR A 57 4.04 -9.16 5.52
C TYR A 57 5.56 -9.26 5.50
N LEU A 58 6.12 -10.42 5.14
CA LEU A 58 7.57 -10.61 5.04
C LEU A 58 8.20 -9.67 4.01
N TYR A 59 7.60 -9.59 2.82
CA TYR A 59 8.11 -8.79 1.71
C TYR A 59 8.11 -7.30 2.01
N TYR A 60 7.02 -6.74 2.55
CA TYR A 60 6.92 -5.28 2.74
C TYR A 60 7.43 -4.81 4.10
N ARG A 61 7.39 -5.63 5.17
CA ARG A 61 7.80 -5.17 6.51
C ARG A 61 9.28 -5.26 6.78
N PHE A 62 9.99 -6.16 6.09
CA PHE A 62 11.41 -6.40 6.30
C PHE A 62 12.22 -6.07 5.05
N ARG A 63 13.54 -6.11 5.18
CA ARG A 63 14.48 -5.84 4.09
C ARG A 63 14.73 -7.11 3.25
N ASN A 64 13.65 -7.82 2.93
CA ASN A 64 13.72 -9.10 2.25
C ASN A 64 13.64 -8.90 0.73
N SER A 65 14.48 -9.59 -0.03
CA SER A 65 14.27 -9.80 -1.47
C SER A 65 13.06 -10.72 -1.70
N LEU A 66 12.61 -10.90 -2.95
CA LEU A 66 11.59 -11.90 -3.24
C LEU A 66 12.11 -13.32 -2.94
N ASP A 67 13.39 -13.58 -3.24
CA ASP A 67 14.03 -14.87 -2.98
C ASP A 67 14.16 -15.15 -1.47
N ASP A 68 14.46 -14.13 -0.66
CA ASP A 68 14.49 -14.26 0.81
C ASP A 68 13.10 -14.67 1.32
N VAL A 69 12.02 -14.13 0.73
CA VAL A 69 10.65 -14.52 1.11
C VAL A 69 10.37 -15.95 0.66
N VAL A 70 10.79 -16.37 -0.55
CA VAL A 70 10.67 -17.78 -0.98
C VAL A 70 11.31 -18.72 0.04
N GLU A 71 12.55 -18.43 0.43
CA GLU A 71 13.29 -19.24 1.42
C GLU A 71 12.53 -19.34 2.75
N LEU A 72 12.05 -18.20 3.28
CA LEU A 72 11.26 -18.14 4.52
C LEU A 72 9.89 -18.83 4.44
N MET A 73 9.33 -18.99 3.24
CA MET A 73 8.10 -19.74 3.00
C MET A 73 8.38 -21.24 2.92
N ILE A 74 9.50 -21.65 2.32
CA ILE A 74 9.94 -23.05 2.27
C ILE A 74 10.18 -23.59 3.68
N THR A 75 10.73 -22.81 4.61
CA THR A 75 10.88 -23.24 6.02
C THR A 75 9.55 -23.53 6.72
N ARG A 76 8.42 -23.15 6.12
CA ARG A 76 7.06 -23.43 6.59
C ARG A 76 6.32 -24.46 5.73
N GLY A 77 7.04 -25.17 4.85
CA GLY A 77 6.47 -26.16 3.94
C GLY A 77 5.69 -25.56 2.76
N VAL A 78 5.81 -24.26 2.51
CA VAL A 78 5.16 -23.58 1.38
C VAL A 78 6.15 -23.41 0.25
N HIS A 79 6.04 -24.26 -0.77
CA HIS A 79 6.87 -24.20 -1.98
C HIS A 79 6.18 -23.32 -3.02
N LEU A 80 6.83 -22.22 -3.40
CA LEU A 80 6.35 -21.26 -4.39
C LEU A 80 7.53 -20.55 -5.06
N SER A 81 7.27 -19.88 -6.18
CA SER A 81 8.31 -19.13 -6.91
C SER A 81 8.37 -17.67 -6.47
N HIS A 82 9.48 -16.99 -6.73
CA HIS A 82 9.57 -15.53 -6.55
C HIS A 82 8.51 -14.80 -7.38
N GLN A 83 8.19 -15.32 -8.58
CA GLN A 83 7.16 -14.76 -9.46
C GLN A 83 5.75 -14.85 -8.84
N THR A 84 5.48 -15.91 -8.06
CA THR A 84 4.24 -16.04 -7.30
C THR A 84 4.10 -14.91 -6.29
N ILE A 85 5.15 -14.63 -5.50
CA ILE A 85 5.14 -13.53 -4.52
C ILE A 85 5.05 -12.18 -5.24
N TYR A 86 5.77 -11.99 -6.34
CA TYR A 86 5.69 -10.78 -7.16
C TYR A 86 4.26 -10.50 -7.63
N ASN A 87 3.60 -11.52 -8.19
CA ASN A 87 2.20 -11.40 -8.65
C ASN A 87 1.27 -11.07 -7.47
N TRP A 88 1.46 -11.72 -6.31
CA TRP A 88 0.69 -11.39 -5.11
C TRP A 88 0.92 -9.96 -4.62
N ALA A 89 2.16 -9.48 -4.66
CA ALA A 89 2.52 -8.12 -4.28
C ALA A 89 1.87 -7.09 -5.21
N HIS A 90 1.74 -7.41 -6.50
CA HIS A 90 1.10 -6.56 -7.52
C HIS A 90 -0.42 -6.54 -7.43
N THR A 91 -1.06 -7.67 -7.11
CA THR A 91 -2.51 -7.77 -7.00
C THR A 91 -2.97 -7.40 -5.60
N PHE A 92 -2.66 -8.24 -4.61
CA PHE A 92 -3.16 -8.11 -3.24
C PHE A 92 -2.49 -6.96 -2.49
N GLY A 93 -1.23 -6.64 -2.79
CA GLY A 93 -0.56 -5.48 -2.20
C GLY A 93 -1.31 -4.18 -2.51
N VAL A 94 -1.70 -3.97 -3.77
CA VAL A 94 -2.44 -2.77 -4.19
C VAL A 94 -3.83 -2.70 -3.55
N GLU A 95 -4.52 -3.84 -3.46
CA GLU A 95 -5.81 -3.91 -2.75
C GLU A 95 -5.67 -3.55 -1.27
N LEU A 96 -4.62 -4.05 -0.60
CA LEU A 96 -4.31 -3.69 0.79
C LEU A 96 -4.02 -2.21 0.94
N ALA A 97 -3.21 -1.62 0.05
CA ALA A 97 -2.92 -0.19 0.09
C ALA A 97 -4.20 0.65 0.00
N LYS A 98 -5.09 0.33 -0.96
CA LYS A 98 -6.39 1.00 -1.10
C LYS A 98 -7.25 0.87 0.16
N LYS A 99 -7.24 -0.30 0.81
CA LYS A 99 -7.95 -0.49 2.08
C LYS A 99 -7.35 0.35 3.20
N PHE A 100 -6.03 0.39 3.34
CA PHE A 100 -5.38 1.20 4.38
C PHE A 100 -5.57 2.70 4.17
N GLN A 101 -5.57 3.16 2.92
CA GLN A 101 -5.94 4.53 2.55
C GLN A 101 -7.35 4.86 3.03
N LYS A 102 -8.34 4.01 2.72
CA LYS A 102 -9.72 4.18 3.21
C LYS A 102 -9.82 4.19 4.73
N MET A 103 -9.06 3.33 5.41
CA MET A 103 -9.08 3.24 6.88
C MET A 103 -8.47 4.46 7.56
N ARG A 104 -7.57 5.20 6.90
CA ARG A 104 -6.93 6.42 7.44
C ARG A 104 -7.49 7.72 6.85
N TYR A 105 -8.57 7.63 6.06
CA TYR A 105 -9.26 8.78 5.50
C TYR A 105 -9.82 9.64 6.66
N GLY A 106 -9.53 10.94 6.65
CA GLY A 106 -9.90 11.87 7.72
C GLY A 106 -9.01 11.82 8.98
N GLU A 107 -8.03 10.91 9.06
CA GLU A 107 -7.20 10.71 10.26
C GLU A 107 -5.84 11.45 10.21
N THR A 108 -5.51 12.06 9.07
CA THR A 108 -4.21 12.72 8.87
C THR A 108 -4.21 14.12 9.50
N GLY A 109 -3.12 14.54 10.16
CA GLY A 109 -3.08 15.89 10.73
C GLY A 109 -3.10 17.02 9.69
N LEU A 110 -3.58 18.22 10.07
CA LEU A 110 -3.68 19.41 9.20
C LEU A 110 -2.35 20.07 8.82
N LYS A 111 -1.23 19.61 9.40
CA LYS A 111 0.11 20.18 9.16
C LYS A 111 0.99 19.15 8.51
N TRP A 112 1.33 19.36 7.24
CA TRP A 112 2.12 18.43 6.45
C TRP A 112 3.56 18.89 6.30
N HIS A 113 4.44 17.91 6.13
CA HIS A 113 5.80 18.05 5.65
C HIS A 113 5.87 17.28 4.34
N ALA A 114 6.25 17.95 3.25
CA ALA A 114 6.38 17.33 1.93
C ALA A 114 7.81 17.51 1.41
N ASP A 115 8.34 16.46 0.79
CA ASP A 115 9.69 16.44 0.22
C ASP A 115 9.74 15.47 -0.96
N ALA A 116 10.75 15.63 -1.81
CA ALA A 116 10.99 14.77 -2.95
C ALA A 116 12.35 14.08 -2.81
N THR A 117 12.42 12.80 -3.20
CA THR A 117 13.69 12.09 -3.20
C THR A 117 13.89 11.22 -4.43
N TYR A 118 15.15 11.00 -4.79
CA TYR A 118 15.52 10.29 -6.01
C TYR A 118 15.49 8.78 -5.80
N ILE A 119 14.87 8.07 -6.73
CA ILE A 119 14.92 6.61 -6.81
C ILE A 119 15.31 6.18 -8.22
N ARG A 120 15.94 5.00 -8.38
CA ARG A 120 16.31 4.47 -9.70
C ARG A 120 15.23 3.56 -10.26
N VAL A 121 14.78 3.86 -11.48
CA VAL A 121 13.86 3.06 -12.28
C VAL A 121 14.46 2.94 -13.68
N GLU A 122 14.64 1.73 -14.19
CA GLU A 122 15.23 1.44 -15.51
C GLU A 122 16.58 2.14 -15.75
N GLY A 123 17.39 2.27 -14.70
CA GLY A 123 18.68 2.97 -14.76
C GLY A 123 18.60 4.50 -14.77
N ARG A 124 17.39 5.08 -14.78
CA ARG A 124 17.14 6.52 -14.74
C ARG A 124 16.75 6.97 -13.33
N TRP A 125 17.02 8.23 -13.02
CA TRP A 125 16.57 8.84 -11.76
C TRP A 125 15.14 9.37 -11.91
N CYS A 126 14.26 8.93 -11.03
CA CYS A 126 12.87 9.36 -10.91
C CYS A 126 12.63 10.01 -9.54
N TYR A 127 11.54 10.76 -9.42
CA TYR A 127 11.21 11.63 -8.30
C TYR A 127 10.08 11.03 -7.46
N LEU A 128 10.43 10.54 -6.28
CA LEU A 128 9.49 10.05 -5.28
C LEU A 128 9.08 11.22 -4.38
N TYR A 129 7.93 11.80 -4.65
CA TYR A 129 7.26 12.77 -3.80
C TYR A 129 6.63 12.07 -2.62
N ARG A 130 6.76 12.67 -1.43
CA ARG A 130 6.26 12.08 -0.20
C ARG A 130 5.84 13.15 0.78
N ALA A 131 4.76 12.90 1.50
CA ALA A 131 4.34 13.76 2.60
C ALA A 131 4.01 12.97 3.87
N ILE A 132 4.27 13.59 5.00
CA ILE A 132 3.89 13.12 6.34
C ILE A 132 3.29 14.27 7.15
N ASP A 133 2.38 13.97 8.08
CA ASP A 133 1.88 14.99 8.99
C ASP A 133 2.92 15.35 10.08
N LYS A 134 2.60 16.33 10.93
CA LYS A 134 3.43 16.74 12.08
C LYS A 134 3.74 15.56 13.02
N GLU A 135 2.83 14.61 13.16
CA GLU A 135 3.03 13.42 13.98
C GLU A 135 3.81 12.32 13.23
N GLY A 136 4.09 12.55 11.96
CA GLY A 136 4.80 11.70 11.01
C GLY A 136 3.94 10.60 10.41
N HIS A 137 2.61 10.65 10.55
CA HIS A 137 1.75 9.74 9.81
C HIS A 137 1.86 10.02 8.31
N LEU A 138 1.82 8.96 7.51
CA LEU A 138 1.80 9.09 6.05
C LEU A 138 0.62 9.95 5.60
N VAL A 139 0.90 10.99 4.82
CA VAL A 139 -0.10 11.74 4.06
C VAL A 139 -0.30 11.01 2.74
N ASP A 140 0.74 10.99 1.90
CA ASP A 140 0.73 10.25 0.63
C ASP A 140 2.14 10.07 0.05
N VAL A 141 2.22 9.27 -1.01
CA VAL A 141 3.42 9.04 -1.83
C VAL A 141 3.05 9.02 -3.32
N TYR A 142 3.88 9.66 -4.14
CA TYR A 142 3.71 9.70 -5.58
C TYR A 142 5.08 9.60 -6.27
N LEU A 143 5.12 8.99 -7.44
CA LEU A 143 6.34 8.79 -8.22
C LEU A 143 6.15 9.39 -9.61
N SER A 144 7.06 10.28 -9.99
CA SER A 144 7.15 10.84 -11.33
C SER A 144 8.49 10.53 -11.96
N ASP A 145 8.53 10.39 -13.29
CA ASP A 145 9.76 10.34 -14.08
C ASP A 145 10.37 11.74 -14.29
N THR A 146 9.55 12.80 -14.22
CA THR A 146 9.97 14.20 -14.37
C THR A 146 9.97 14.96 -13.04
N ARG A 147 10.75 16.04 -13.02
CA ARG A 147 10.79 17.02 -11.91
C ARG A 147 10.16 18.30 -12.38
N ASP A 148 8.84 18.29 -12.49
CA ASP A 148 8.07 19.45 -12.90
C ASP A 148 6.99 19.79 -11.89
N GLN A 149 6.48 21.00 -12.03
CA GLN A 149 5.40 21.52 -11.22
C GLN A 149 4.13 20.68 -11.38
N ASN A 150 3.80 20.23 -12.59
CA ASN A 150 2.61 19.42 -12.85
C ASN A 150 2.61 18.13 -12.00
N SER A 151 3.74 17.43 -11.93
CA SER A 151 3.90 16.23 -11.10
C SER A 151 3.72 16.53 -9.61
N ALA A 152 4.21 17.67 -9.14
CA ALA A 152 4.01 18.12 -7.77
C ALA A 152 2.54 18.51 -7.49
N GLU A 153 1.85 19.13 -8.45
CA GLU A 153 0.41 19.45 -8.34
C GLU A 153 -0.43 18.17 -8.26
N TYR A 154 -0.17 17.21 -9.15
CA TYR A 154 -0.80 15.89 -9.10
C TYR A 154 -0.57 15.21 -7.76
N PHE A 155 0.64 15.27 -7.21
CA PHE A 155 0.93 14.74 -5.88
C PHE A 155 0.07 15.39 -4.80
N PHE A 156 -0.09 16.71 -4.79
CA PHE A 156 -0.90 17.40 -3.78
C PHE A 156 -2.40 17.13 -3.93
N LEU A 157 -2.93 17.11 -5.15
CA LEU A 157 -4.33 16.74 -5.43
C LEU A 157 -4.61 15.29 -5.02
N GLN A 158 -3.69 14.37 -5.32
CA GLN A 158 -3.78 12.97 -4.88
C GLN A 158 -3.74 12.88 -3.35
N ALA A 159 -2.86 13.64 -2.69
CA ALA A 159 -2.74 13.65 -1.24
C ALA A 159 -4.02 14.14 -0.55
N GLU A 160 -4.63 15.21 -1.04
CA GLU A 160 -5.92 15.69 -0.56
C GLU A 160 -7.03 14.66 -0.79
N THR A 161 -7.09 14.04 -1.97
CA THR A 161 -8.09 13.00 -2.28
C THR A 161 -7.92 11.76 -1.39
N THR A 162 -6.67 11.31 -1.19
CA THR A 162 -6.36 10.12 -0.39
C THR A 162 -6.67 10.33 1.09
N THR A 163 -6.40 11.53 1.60
CA THR A 163 -6.59 11.84 3.02
C THR A 163 -7.97 12.40 3.34
N GLY A 164 -8.67 12.99 2.37
CA GLY A 164 -9.90 13.75 2.59
C GLY A 164 -9.67 15.08 3.31
N ILE A 165 -8.44 15.61 3.29
CA ILE A 165 -8.03 16.72 4.14
C ILE A 165 -7.32 17.78 3.31
N THR A 166 -7.81 19.00 3.40
CA THR A 166 -7.09 20.22 3.00
C THR A 166 -6.20 20.67 4.17
N PRO A 167 -4.88 20.81 4.00
CA PRO A 167 -3.98 21.16 5.10
C PRO A 167 -4.02 22.67 5.42
N ASP A 168 -3.92 23.02 6.71
CA ASP A 168 -3.73 24.42 7.14
C ASP A 168 -2.32 24.93 6.82
N GLN A 169 -1.34 24.02 6.80
CA GLN A 169 0.07 24.35 6.64
C GLN A 169 0.83 23.21 5.97
N ILE A 170 1.64 23.52 4.96
CA ILE A 170 2.59 22.58 4.37
C ILE A 170 3.98 23.18 4.51
N THR A 171 4.90 22.36 5.03
CA THR A 171 6.33 22.67 5.08
C THR A 171 7.04 21.91 3.99
N THR A 172 7.75 22.60 3.11
CA THR A 172 8.56 21.98 2.05
C THR A 172 10.01 22.44 2.18
N ASP A 173 10.95 21.68 1.65
CA ASP A 173 12.32 22.17 1.42
C ASP A 173 12.41 22.89 0.06
N LYS A 174 13.64 23.25 -0.33
CA LYS A 174 14.03 23.93 -1.59
C LYS A 174 13.75 23.13 -2.87
N GLU A 175 12.77 22.22 -2.89
CA GLU A 175 12.30 21.57 -4.12
C GLU A 175 11.53 22.59 -4.95
N PRO A 176 12.08 23.10 -6.07
CA PRO A 176 11.50 24.25 -6.78
C PRO A 176 10.11 23.96 -7.36
N ALA A 177 9.78 22.68 -7.61
CA ALA A 177 8.47 22.28 -8.10
C ALA A 177 7.37 22.30 -7.02
N LEU A 178 7.71 22.14 -5.74
CA LEU A 178 6.70 21.98 -4.68
C LEU A 178 6.01 23.30 -4.31
N THR A 179 6.75 24.41 -4.24
CA THR A 179 6.18 25.72 -3.88
C THR A 179 5.11 26.20 -4.87
N PRO A 180 5.40 26.32 -6.18
CA PRO A 180 4.38 26.79 -7.13
C PRO A 180 3.22 25.80 -7.25
N ALA A 181 3.47 24.49 -7.09
CA ALA A 181 2.42 23.49 -7.08
C ALA A 181 1.47 23.63 -5.87
N LEU A 182 2.03 23.90 -4.69
CA LEU A 182 1.24 24.16 -3.48
C LEU A 182 0.37 25.41 -3.66
N ASP A 183 0.97 26.49 -4.16
CA ASP A 183 0.25 27.75 -4.38
C ASP A 183 -0.89 27.57 -5.39
N ASN A 184 -0.68 26.78 -6.45
CA ASN A 184 -1.71 26.48 -7.43
C ASN A 184 -2.83 25.58 -6.90
N VAL A 185 -2.49 24.54 -6.13
CA VAL A 185 -3.48 23.56 -5.65
C VAL A 185 -4.28 24.08 -4.46
N PHE A 186 -3.63 24.74 -3.50
CA PHE A 186 -4.27 25.15 -2.25
C PHE A 186 -4.42 26.67 -2.09
N GLY A 187 -3.66 27.48 -2.83
CA GLY A 187 -3.68 28.93 -2.75
C GLY A 187 -3.60 29.46 -1.31
N ASN A 188 -4.48 30.40 -0.98
CA ASN A 188 -4.49 31.05 0.33
C ASN A 188 -5.08 30.18 1.47
N CYS A 189 -5.64 29.00 1.15
CA CYS A 189 -6.19 28.10 2.17
C CYS A 189 -5.08 27.44 3.01
N THR A 190 -3.86 27.34 2.48
CA THR A 190 -2.75 26.64 3.10
C THR A 190 -1.56 27.55 3.29
N LYS A 191 -1.02 27.62 4.51
CA LYS A 191 0.21 28.37 4.79
C LYS A 191 1.43 27.57 4.34
N HIS A 192 2.17 28.10 3.38
CA HIS A 192 3.48 27.57 3.03
C HIS A 192 4.54 27.97 4.07
N ARG A 193 5.44 27.05 4.40
CA ARG A 193 6.60 27.30 5.26
C ARG A 193 7.86 26.67 4.68
N ASP A 194 8.91 27.45 4.55
CA ASP A 194 10.20 27.09 3.96
C ASP A 194 11.33 27.12 4.99
N ASN A 195 11.22 26.33 6.07
CA ASN A 195 12.26 26.29 7.10
C ASN A 195 13.09 25.00 7.04
N LYS A 196 14.35 25.14 6.57
CA LYS A 196 15.34 24.06 6.46
C LYS A 196 15.49 23.21 7.73
N TYR A 197 15.44 23.81 8.93
CA TYR A 197 15.65 23.07 10.19
C TYR A 197 14.47 22.17 10.58
N MET A 198 13.28 22.42 10.03
CA MET A 198 12.06 21.66 10.32
C MET A 198 11.90 20.43 9.42
N ASN A 199 12.75 20.28 8.39
CA ASN A 199 12.68 19.16 7.43
C ASN A 199 13.35 17.87 7.92
N ASN A 200 14.11 17.94 9.03
CA ASN A 200 14.76 16.80 9.67
C ASN A 200 13.81 15.60 9.91
N ARG A 201 12.51 15.85 10.09
CA ARG A 201 11.50 14.80 10.31
C ARG A 201 11.28 13.95 9.08
N ILE A 202 11.00 14.57 7.93
CA ILE A 202 10.75 13.83 6.68
C ILE A 202 12.03 13.21 6.14
N GLU A 203 13.18 13.90 6.26
CA GLU A 203 14.49 13.33 5.93
C GLU A 203 14.83 12.09 6.76
N SER A 204 14.57 12.15 8.07
CA SER A 204 14.78 10.99 8.94
C SER A 204 13.85 9.84 8.57
N ASP A 205 12.62 10.14 8.14
CA ASP A 205 11.65 9.14 7.71
C ASP A 205 12.06 8.50 6.37
N HIS A 206 12.64 9.28 5.44
CA HIS A 206 13.20 8.82 4.17
C HIS A 206 14.27 7.74 4.34
N ARG A 207 15.01 7.72 5.45
CA ARG A 207 16.04 6.69 5.70
C ARG A 207 15.46 5.28 5.67
N VAL A 208 14.23 5.08 6.13
CA VAL A 208 13.58 3.76 6.13
C VAL A 208 13.23 3.35 4.69
N THR A 209 12.60 4.24 3.94
CA THR A 209 12.21 4.03 2.54
C THR A 209 13.43 3.79 1.66
N LYS A 210 14.45 4.66 1.73
CA LYS A 210 15.72 4.50 0.99
C LYS A 210 16.41 3.18 1.31
N SER A 211 16.41 2.78 2.58
CA SER A 211 17.00 1.51 2.97
C SER A 211 16.25 0.31 2.39
N ARG A 212 14.93 0.40 2.21
CA ARG A 212 14.15 -0.66 1.56
C ARG A 212 14.43 -0.68 0.06
N LEU A 213 14.37 0.48 -0.59
CA LEU A 213 14.58 0.64 -2.04
C LEU A 213 15.97 0.16 -2.48
N ARG A 214 17.01 0.31 -1.63
CA ARG A 214 18.35 -0.21 -1.90
C ARG A 214 18.39 -1.73 -2.08
N ILE A 215 17.52 -2.48 -1.39
CA ILE A 215 17.46 -3.95 -1.50
C ILE A 215 16.78 -4.39 -2.80
N VAL A 216 15.79 -3.62 -3.26
CA VAL A 216 15.02 -3.94 -4.48
C VAL A 216 15.87 -3.76 -5.76
N LYS A 217 17.09 -3.20 -5.67
CA LYS A 217 18.08 -3.06 -6.76
C LYS A 217 17.53 -2.40 -8.03
N GLY A 218 16.60 -1.45 -7.86
CA GLY A 218 16.00 -0.68 -8.96
C GLY A 218 14.82 -1.40 -9.61
N PHE A 219 13.85 -0.63 -10.08
CA PHE A 219 12.65 -1.17 -10.74
C PHE A 219 12.84 -1.22 -12.25
N LYS A 220 12.19 -2.17 -12.92
CA LYS A 220 12.17 -2.29 -14.39
C LYS A 220 11.02 -1.51 -15.05
N ASP A 221 10.18 -0.84 -14.26
CA ASP A 221 8.98 -0.16 -14.70
C ASP A 221 8.57 0.86 -13.62
N ILE A 222 8.18 2.07 -14.04
CA ILE A 222 7.74 3.14 -13.15
C ILE A 222 6.45 2.78 -12.41
N PHE A 223 5.51 2.07 -13.05
CA PHE A 223 4.27 1.70 -12.39
C PHE A 223 4.51 0.65 -11.29
N SER A 224 5.47 -0.24 -11.49
CA SER A 224 5.90 -1.24 -10.51
C SER A 224 6.62 -0.57 -9.34
N ALA A 225 7.45 0.44 -9.62
CA ALA A 225 8.06 1.26 -8.58
C ALA A 225 7.01 2.02 -7.75
N LEU A 226 6.06 2.66 -8.42
CA LEU A 226 4.96 3.38 -7.76
C LEU A 226 4.13 2.44 -6.89
N ARG A 227 3.66 1.32 -7.45
CA ARG A 227 2.92 0.29 -6.70
C ARG A 227 3.70 -0.16 -5.47
N PHE A 228 4.99 -0.49 -5.63
CA PHE A 228 5.80 -0.91 -4.50
C PHE A 228 5.90 0.18 -3.43
N CYS A 229 6.22 1.42 -3.80
CA CYS A 229 6.36 2.53 -2.88
C CYS A 229 5.04 2.80 -2.12
N THR A 230 3.91 2.85 -2.82
CA THR A 230 2.59 3.03 -2.21
C THR A 230 2.27 1.90 -1.23
N VAL A 231 2.39 0.65 -1.65
CA VAL A 231 2.06 -0.50 -0.79
C VAL A 231 3.00 -0.59 0.42
N PHE A 232 4.29 -0.35 0.20
CA PHE A 232 5.29 -0.32 1.27
C PHE A 232 4.97 0.75 2.32
N GLU A 233 4.69 1.98 1.90
CA GLU A 233 4.37 3.08 2.81
C GLU A 233 3.05 2.86 3.54
N GLU A 234 2.00 2.37 2.86
CA GLU A 234 0.71 2.07 3.50
C GLU A 234 0.83 0.96 4.54
N ILE A 235 1.53 -0.14 4.22
CA ILE A 235 1.79 -1.22 5.19
C ILE A 235 2.62 -0.69 6.36
N ARG A 236 3.64 0.13 6.09
CA ARG A 236 4.48 0.74 7.13
C ARG A 236 3.65 1.65 8.04
N GLN A 237 2.77 2.47 7.47
CA GLN A 237 1.85 3.34 8.20
C GLN A 237 0.88 2.52 9.04
N TYR A 238 0.27 1.47 8.47
CA TYR A 238 -0.61 0.57 9.20
C TYR A 238 0.09 0.02 10.44
N PHE A 239 1.32 -0.51 10.32
CA PHE A 239 2.07 -1.07 11.45
C PHE A 239 2.73 -0.01 12.36
N ARG A 240 2.63 1.28 12.05
CA ARG A 240 3.15 2.36 12.90
C ARG A 240 2.41 2.33 14.25
N MET A 241 3.18 2.46 15.32
CA MET A 241 2.69 2.52 16.71
C MET A 241 3.45 3.61 17.43
N LYS A 242 3.07 4.87 17.16
CA LYS A 242 3.70 6.03 17.79
C LYS A 242 3.35 6.07 19.29
N ASN A 243 4.22 6.69 20.10
CA ASN A 243 4.01 6.87 21.54
C ASN A 243 3.83 5.55 22.33
N LYS A 244 4.35 4.44 21.81
CA LYS A 244 4.38 3.13 22.49
C LYS A 244 5.82 2.71 22.76
N SER A 245 6.08 2.21 23.96
CA SER A 245 7.35 1.58 24.33
C SER A 245 7.57 0.28 23.53
N ARG A 246 8.81 -0.23 23.50
CA ARG A 246 9.11 -1.52 22.86
C ARG A 246 8.28 -2.66 23.45
N ALA A 247 8.07 -2.66 24.77
CA ALA A 247 7.26 -3.67 25.44
C ALA A 247 5.78 -3.59 25.05
N GLN A 248 5.21 -2.39 25.00
CA GLN A 248 3.83 -2.18 24.55
C GLN A 248 3.65 -2.61 23.09
N LYS A 249 4.61 -2.26 22.21
CA LYS A 249 4.59 -2.69 20.80
C LYS A 249 4.57 -4.21 20.67
N ARG A 250 5.39 -4.93 21.42
CA ARG A 250 5.41 -6.40 21.40
C ARG A 250 4.07 -7.01 21.81
N LYS A 251 3.42 -6.47 22.85
CA LYS A 251 2.10 -6.93 23.31
C LYS A 251 1.02 -6.73 22.24
N LEU A 252 1.04 -5.58 21.54
CA LEU A 252 0.05 -5.25 20.51
C LEU A 252 0.31 -5.91 19.16
N LEU A 253 1.55 -6.33 18.89
CA LEU A 253 1.96 -6.81 17.56
C LEU A 253 1.18 -8.04 17.11
N ALA A 254 0.94 -9.01 18.00
CA ALA A 254 0.20 -10.22 17.66
C ALA A 254 -1.23 -9.90 17.19
N SER A 255 -1.96 -9.07 17.95
CA SER A 255 -3.30 -8.59 17.55
C SER A 255 -3.26 -7.81 16.25
N LYS A 256 -2.24 -6.97 16.04
CA LYS A 256 -2.11 -6.18 14.81
C LYS A 256 -1.81 -7.03 13.57
N ILE A 257 -1.04 -8.11 13.72
CA ILE A 257 -0.81 -9.09 12.65
C ILE A 257 -2.09 -9.88 12.37
N TYR A 258 -2.83 -10.26 13.40
CA TYR A 258 -4.12 -10.93 13.24
C TYR A 258 -5.11 -10.05 12.43
N GLU A 259 -5.25 -8.77 12.80
CA GLU A 259 -6.10 -7.83 12.06
C GLU A 259 -5.59 -7.60 10.63
N PHE A 260 -4.26 -7.51 10.43
CA PHE A 260 -3.66 -7.44 9.09
C PHE A 260 -4.09 -8.62 8.22
N ASN A 261 -3.97 -9.85 8.73
CA ASN A 261 -4.39 -11.05 8.01
C ASN A 261 -5.89 -11.05 7.70
N LYS A 262 -6.72 -10.61 8.66
CA LYS A 262 -8.17 -10.51 8.49
C LYS A 262 -8.55 -9.50 7.40
N ILE A 263 -7.93 -8.33 7.36
CA ILE A 263 -8.16 -7.30 6.33
C ILE A 263 -7.83 -7.85 4.93
N GLY A 264 -6.75 -8.62 4.84
CA GLY A 264 -6.35 -9.33 3.63
C GLY A 264 -7.35 -10.40 3.20
N ALA A 265 -7.77 -11.26 4.12
CA ALA A 265 -8.75 -12.31 3.85
C ALA A 265 -10.12 -11.76 3.42
N LEU A 266 -10.53 -10.61 3.99
CA LEU A 266 -11.76 -9.90 3.61
C LEU A 266 -11.60 -9.07 2.31
N ALA A 267 -10.46 -9.13 1.62
CA ALA A 267 -10.32 -8.61 0.25
C ALA A 267 -10.75 -9.65 -0.80
N GLY A 268 -11.09 -10.86 -0.34
CA GLY A 268 -11.59 -11.97 -1.14
C GLY A 268 -13.07 -12.26 -0.97
#